data_AF-T1D5U9-F1
#
_entry.id   AF-T1D5U9-F1
#
_cell.length_a   1.000
_cell.length_b   1.000
_cell.length_c   1.000
_cell.angle_alpha   90.00
_cell.angle_beta   90.00
_cell.angle_gamma   90.00
#
_symmetry.space_group_name_H-M   'P 1'
#
loop_
_entity.id
_entity.type
_entity.pdbx_description
1 polymer ?
#
loop_
_entity_poly.entity_id
_entity_poly.type
_entity_poly.pdbx_seq_one_letter_code
_entity_poly.pdbx_strand_id
1 'polypeptide(L)'
;MGTTTMSYLRSKSRSLKDGKTQTYWYRVEGVREKGKVRQKVVEYLGTNPQVRTIPLDPALTARVALALIEGQPTAALAAERLRGLGLDLPGRPRQFSLTYTPPLRRYALRVE
;
A
#
# COMPACT_ATOMS: atom_id res chain seq x y z
N MET A 1 -12.36 -15.64 -12.53
CA MET A 1 -13.10 -14.72 -11.65
C MET A 1 -12.26 -14.49 -10.40
N GLY A 2 -11.60 -13.34 -10.27
CA GLY A 2 -10.79 -13.05 -9.09
C GLY A 2 -11.71 -12.76 -7.91
N THR A 3 -11.74 -13.63 -6.90
CA THR A 3 -12.36 -13.32 -5.61
C THR A 3 -11.64 -12.12 -5.02
N THR A 4 -12.29 -10.97 -4.97
CA THR A 4 -11.83 -9.81 -4.20
C THR A 4 -11.86 -10.21 -2.72
N THR A 5 -10.78 -10.81 -2.24
CA THR A 5 -10.66 -11.13 -0.81
C THR A 5 -10.66 -9.81 -0.06
N MET A 6 -11.67 -9.58 0.79
CA MET A 6 -11.73 -8.38 1.61
C MET A 6 -10.52 -8.34 2.56
N SER A 7 -9.72 -7.29 2.42
CA SER A 7 -8.58 -7.02 3.29
C SER A 7 -8.89 -5.89 4.26
N TYR A 8 -8.41 -6.00 5.49
CA TYR A 8 -8.66 -5.08 6.59
C TYR A 8 -7.36 -4.54 7.16
N LEU A 9 -7.42 -3.34 7.75
CA LEU A 9 -6.33 -2.81 8.56
C LEU A 9 -6.44 -3.33 10.00
N ARG A 10 -5.34 -3.85 10.53
CA ARG A 10 -5.20 -4.29 11.92
C ARG A 10 -4.07 -3.53 12.60
N SER A 11 -4.36 -2.93 13.74
CA SER A 11 -3.34 -2.35 14.62
C SER A 11 -2.89 -3.32 15.71
N LYS A 12 -1.64 -3.21 16.12
CA LYS A 12 -1.07 -3.90 17.28
C LYS A 12 -0.12 -2.96 18.01
N SER A 13 -0.47 -2.57 19.22
CA SER A 13 0.38 -1.77 20.10
C SER A 13 1.39 -2.67 20.80
N ARG A 14 2.64 -2.19 20.92
CA ARG A 14 3.69 -2.83 21.73
C ARG A 14 4.39 -1.78 22.58
N SER A 15 4.72 -2.16 23.81
CA SER A 15 5.59 -1.36 24.67
C SER A 15 7.04 -1.57 24.26
N LEU A 16 7.76 -0.47 24.07
CA LEU A 16 9.19 -0.43 23.78
C LEU A 16 10.00 -0.45 25.07
N LYS A 17 11.31 -0.72 24.94
CA LYS A 17 12.24 -0.79 26.07
C LYS A 17 12.41 0.55 26.79
N ASP A 18 12.18 1.67 26.10
CA ASP A 18 12.20 3.03 26.64
C ASP A 18 10.88 3.44 27.31
N GLY A 19 9.94 2.50 27.48
CA GLY A 19 8.64 2.74 28.12
C GLY A 19 7.58 3.34 27.19
N LYS A 20 7.90 3.67 25.94
CA LYS A 20 6.93 4.22 24.98
C LYS A 20 6.06 3.11 24.38
N THR A 21 4.80 3.42 24.10
CA THR A 21 3.93 2.52 23.33
C THR A 21 4.01 2.88 21.85
N GLN A 22 4.35 1.90 21.00
CA GLN A 22 4.38 2.04 19.56
C GLN A 22 3.28 1.19 18.92
N THR A 23 2.46 1.81 18.07
CA THR A 23 1.40 1.14 17.32
C THR A 23 1.92 0.72 15.95
N TYR A 24 1.74 -0.55 15.63
CA TYR A 24 2.10 -1.13 14.34
C TYR A 24 0.87 -1.55 13.56
N TRP A 25 0.93 -1.41 12.24
CA TRP A 25 -0.20 -1.66 11.34
C TRP A 25 0.09 -2.80 10.38
N TYR A 26 -0.94 -3.57 10.10
CA TYR A 26 -0.89 -4.75 9.24
C TYR A 26 -2.12 -4.76 8.34
N ARG A 27 -1.93 -5.16 7.08
CA ARG A 27 -3.03 -5.57 6.22
C ARG A 27 -3.29 -7.05 6.43
N VAL A 28 -4.54 -7.40 6.74
CA VAL A 28 -4.95 -8.79 6.98
C VAL A 28 -6.10 -9.18 6.08
N GLU A 29 -6.15 -10.43 5.67
CA GLU A 29 -7.26 -11.02 4.93
C GLU A 29 -7.95 -12.07 5.80
N GLY A 30 -9.29 -12.13 5.68
CA GLY A 30 -10.07 -13.19 6.32
C GLY A 30 -10.00 -14.47 5.49
N VAL A 31 -9.38 -15.51 6.04
CA VAL A 31 -9.32 -16.85 5.44
C VAL A 31 -10.15 -17.83 6.28
N ARG A 32 -10.98 -18.66 5.64
CA ARG A 32 -11.65 -19.76 6.33
C ARG A 32 -10.69 -20.93 6.49
N GLU A 33 -10.40 -21.28 7.73
CA GLU A 33 -9.55 -22.41 8.09
C GLU A 33 -10.30 -23.26 9.13
N LYS A 34 -10.53 -24.55 8.82
CA LYS A 34 -11.21 -25.50 9.72
C LYS A 34 -12.56 -24.99 10.25
N GLY A 35 -13.38 -24.41 9.37
CA GLY A 35 -14.73 -23.92 9.72
C GLY A 35 -14.76 -22.58 10.48
N LYS A 36 -13.61 -21.97 10.80
CA LYS A 36 -13.52 -20.67 11.46
C LYS A 36 -12.86 -19.63 10.54
N VAL A 37 -13.27 -18.37 10.65
CA VAL A 37 -12.59 -17.27 9.95
C VAL A 37 -11.37 -16.86 10.77
N ARG A 38 -10.19 -16.93 10.17
CA ARG A 38 -8.92 -16.47 10.74
C ARG A 38 -8.38 -15.32 9.93
N GLN A 39 -7.71 -14.39 10.60
CA GLN A 39 -7.03 -13.28 9.93
C GLN A 39 -5.60 -13.71 9.59
N LYS A 40 -5.27 -13.73 8.31
CA LYS A 40 -3.91 -13.94 7.81
C LYS A 40 -3.27 -12.59 7.50
N VAL A 41 -2.05 -12.36 7.97
CA VAL A 41 -1.29 -11.15 7.63
C VAL A 41 -0.82 -11.25 6.19
N VAL A 42 -1.15 -10.23 5.40
CA VAL A 42 -0.78 -10.10 3.99
C VAL A 42 0.40 -9.16 3.83
N GLU A 43 0.40 -8.07 4.59
CA GLU A 43 1.41 -7.01 4.47
C GLU A 43 1.64 -6.33 5.82
N TYR A 44 2.89 -5.98 6.10
CA TYR A 44 3.27 -5.16 7.23
C TYR A 44 3.40 -3.70 6.79
N LEU A 45 2.68 -2.80 7.46
CA LEU A 45 2.57 -1.37 7.09
C LEU A 45 3.38 -0.46 8.03
N GLY A 46 4.22 -1.02 8.89
CA GLY A 46 5.02 -0.22 9.82
C GLY A 46 4.16 0.50 10.86
N THR A 47 4.45 1.77 11.11
CA THR A 47 3.80 2.59 12.13
C THR A 47 2.76 3.57 11.57
N ASN A 48 2.69 3.73 10.24
CA ASN A 48 1.70 4.57 9.58
C ASN A 48 0.96 3.77 8.50
N PRO A 49 -0.35 3.49 8.66
CA PRO A 49 -1.11 2.70 7.70
C PRO A 49 -1.41 3.43 6.39
N GLN A 50 -1.14 4.74 6.32
CA GLN A 50 -1.32 5.55 5.12
C GLN A 50 -0.11 5.49 4.19
N VAL A 51 1.05 5.06 4.71
CA VAL A 51 2.27 4.95 3.92
C VAL A 51 2.39 3.55 3.36
N ARG A 52 2.57 3.43 2.03
CA ARG A 52 2.74 2.14 1.37
C ARG A 52 3.77 2.23 0.25
N THR A 53 4.54 1.16 0.10
CA THR A 53 5.46 1.00 -1.02
C THR A 53 4.93 -0.12 -1.90
N ILE A 54 4.46 0.23 -3.09
CA ILE A 54 3.89 -0.70 -4.04
C ILE A 54 4.95 -1.01 -5.10
N PRO A 55 5.43 -2.25 -5.22
CA PRO A 55 6.33 -2.63 -6.29
C PRO A 55 5.62 -2.52 -7.64
N LEU A 56 6.29 -1.94 -8.63
CA LEU A 56 5.78 -1.77 -9.98
C LEU A 56 6.60 -2.59 -10.96
N ASP A 57 5.92 -3.19 -11.93
CA ASP A 57 6.59 -3.70 -13.13
C ASP A 57 6.96 -2.52 -14.07
N PRO A 58 7.92 -2.70 -15.00
CA PRO A 58 8.35 -1.62 -15.88
C PRO A 58 7.24 -1.04 -16.78
N ALA A 59 6.30 -1.85 -17.25
CA ALA A 59 5.23 -1.41 -18.15
C ALA A 59 4.19 -0.55 -17.39
N LEU A 60 3.85 -0.96 -16.18
CA LEU A 60 2.99 -0.22 -15.26
C LEU A 60 3.66 1.05 -14.77
N THR A 61 4.99 1.02 -14.56
CA THR A 61 5.76 2.20 -14.15
C THR A 61 5.61 3.36 -15.12
N ALA A 62 5.70 3.10 -16.43
CA ALA A 62 5.53 4.15 -17.45
C ALA A 62 4.12 4.78 -17.39
N ARG A 63 3.08 3.97 -17.20
CA ARG A 63 1.68 4.45 -17.08
C ARG A 63 1.46 5.26 -15.80
N VAL A 64 2.05 4.82 -14.69
CA VAL A 64 2.01 5.52 -13.41
C VAL A 64 2.74 6.86 -13.51
N ALA A 65 3.93 6.89 -14.12
CA ALA A 65 4.69 8.12 -14.33
C ALA A 65 3.90 9.14 -15.17
N LEU A 66 3.29 8.69 -16.28
CA LEU A 66 2.43 9.53 -17.10
C LEU A 66 1.26 10.10 -16.27
N ALA A 67 0.56 9.24 -15.53
CA ALA A 67 -0.59 9.64 -14.72
C ALA A 67 -0.25 10.68 -13.63
N LEU A 68 0.98 10.66 -13.11
CA LEU A 68 1.48 11.60 -12.11
C LEU A 68 1.94 12.94 -12.71
N ILE A 69 2.45 12.94 -13.94
CA ILE A 69 2.99 14.14 -14.60
C ILE A 69 1.88 14.90 -15.35
N GLU A 70 0.95 14.18 -15.98
CA GLU A 70 -0.03 14.74 -16.90
C GLU A 70 -1.00 15.70 -16.21
N GLY A 71 -0.83 17.00 -16.49
CA GLY A 71 -1.71 18.06 -16.02
C GLY A 71 -1.52 18.48 -14.56
N GLN A 72 -0.41 18.12 -13.92
CA GLN A 72 -0.11 18.40 -12.50
C GLN A 72 -1.31 18.12 -11.57
N PRO A 73 -1.80 16.87 -11.57
CA PRO A 73 -3.02 16.53 -10.87
C PRO A 73 -2.86 16.73 -9.36
N THR A 74 -3.94 17.16 -8.69
CA THR A 74 -3.99 17.10 -7.23
C THR A 74 -3.85 15.65 -6.75
N ALA A 75 -3.41 15.45 -5.51
CA ALA A 75 -3.23 14.10 -4.96
C ALA A 75 -4.50 13.23 -5.04
N ALA A 76 -5.68 13.82 -4.91
CA ALA A 76 -6.95 13.12 -5.06
C ALA A 76 -7.16 12.60 -6.49
N LEU A 77 -6.94 13.44 -7.50
CA LEU A 77 -7.09 13.07 -8.90
C LEU A 77 -6.03 12.05 -9.34
N ALA A 78 -4.79 12.21 -8.87
CA ALA A 78 -3.74 11.22 -9.05
C ALA A 78 -4.15 9.86 -8.44
N ALA A 79 -4.72 9.85 -7.23
CA ALA A 79 -5.19 8.62 -6.59
C ALA A 79 -6.28 7.91 -7.42
N GLU A 80 -7.23 8.66 -7.98
CA GLU A 80 -8.28 8.08 -8.83
C GLU A 80 -7.70 7.47 -10.10
N ARG A 81 -6.78 8.18 -10.78
CA ARG A 81 -6.09 7.66 -11.97
C ARG A 81 -5.31 6.39 -11.67
N LEU A 82 -4.56 6.38 -10.57
CA LEU A 82 -3.76 5.22 -10.16
C LEU A 82 -4.64 4.02 -9.76
N ARG A 83 -5.79 4.26 -9.11
CA ARG A 83 -6.79 3.21 -8.87
C ARG A 83 -7.37 2.67 -10.18
N GLY A 84 -7.60 3.53 -11.16
CA GLY A 84 -7.99 3.12 -12.52
C GLY A 84 -6.96 2.22 -13.22
N LEU A 85 -5.68 2.35 -12.86
CA LEU A 85 -4.60 1.45 -13.29
C LEU A 85 -4.54 0.13 -12.51
N GLY A 86 -5.46 -0.09 -11.56
CA GLY A 86 -5.51 -1.29 -10.72
C GLY A 86 -4.62 -1.24 -9.48
N LEU A 87 -4.05 -0.08 -9.12
CA LEU A 87 -3.28 0.07 -7.90
C LEU A 87 -4.18 0.25 -6.69
N ASP A 88 -3.97 -0.60 -5.69
CA ASP A 88 -4.67 -0.51 -4.42
C ASP A 88 -3.96 0.47 -3.48
N LEU A 89 -4.48 1.69 -3.41
CA LEU A 89 -3.91 2.80 -2.66
C LEU A 89 -4.54 2.96 -1.28
N PRO A 90 -3.75 3.25 -0.22
CA PRO A 90 -4.28 3.46 1.12
C PRO A 90 -5.12 4.74 1.21
N GLY A 91 -6.40 4.60 1.56
CA GLY A 91 -7.27 5.69 2.02
C GLY A 91 -7.22 6.97 1.16
N ARG A 92 -6.71 8.06 1.74
CA ARG A 92 -6.54 9.37 1.08
C ARG A 92 -5.05 9.73 1.02
N PRO A 93 -4.35 9.32 -0.04
CA PRO A 93 -2.95 9.65 -0.20
C PRO A 93 -2.78 11.16 -0.47
N ARG A 94 -1.73 11.72 0.11
CA ARG A 94 -1.32 13.12 0.01
C ARG A 94 -0.17 13.30 -0.97
N GLN A 95 0.71 12.31 -1.08
CA GLN A 95 1.89 12.37 -1.92
C GLN A 95 2.19 11.02 -2.59
N PHE A 96 2.78 11.12 -3.77
CA PHE A 96 3.26 9.98 -4.55
C PHE A 96 4.70 10.22 -4.95
N SER A 97 5.53 9.18 -4.84
CA SER A 97 6.93 9.23 -5.28
C SER A 97 7.31 7.93 -5.95
N LEU A 98 7.86 8.03 -7.16
CA LEU A 98 8.42 6.88 -7.87
C LEU A 98 9.88 6.74 -7.48
N THR A 99 10.22 5.59 -6.91
CA THR A 99 11.59 5.23 -6.55
C THR A 99 12.10 4.14 -7.50
N TYR A 100 13.33 4.33 -7.98
CA TYR A 100 14.07 3.32 -8.72
C TYR A 100 15.25 2.85 -7.87
N THR A 101 15.35 1.54 -7.62
CA THR A 101 16.42 0.96 -6.81
C THR A 101 17.40 0.16 -7.70
N PRO A 102 18.50 0.77 -8.15
CA PRO A 102 19.63 0.04 -8.73
C PRO A 102 20.39 -0.73 -7.62
N PRO A 103 21.06 -1.87 -7.92
CA PRO A 103 21.20 -2.57 -9.21
C PRO A 103 20.03 -3.51 -9.54
N LEU A 104 19.05 -3.65 -8.64
CA LEU A 104 17.96 -4.63 -8.74
C LEU A 104 16.93 -4.31 -9.85
N ARG A 105 17.06 -3.16 -10.51
CA ARG A 105 16.14 -2.64 -11.54
C ARG A 105 14.67 -2.65 -11.10
N ARG A 106 14.44 -2.42 -9.80
CA ARG A 106 13.10 -2.41 -9.21
C ARG A 106 12.53 -1.01 -9.19
N TYR A 107 11.30 -0.88 -9.68
CA TYR A 107 10.50 0.33 -9.55
C TYR A 107 9.50 0.16 -8.41
N ALA A 108 9.31 1.21 -7.63
CA ALA A 108 8.33 1.23 -6.57
C ALA A 108 7.61 2.58 -6.55
N LEU A 109 6.30 2.53 -6.30
CA LEU A 109 5.52 3.71 -5.96
C LEU A 109 5.42 3.78 -4.44
N ARG A 110 6.00 4.81 -3.85
CA ARG A 110 5.78 5.17 -2.46
C ARG A 110 4.65 6.18 -2.38
N VAL A 111 3.66 5.84 -1.55
CA VAL A 111 2.43 6.58 -1.33
C VAL A 111 2.45 7.03 0.12
N GLU A 112 2.15 8.29 0.41
CA GLU A 112 2.08 8.89 1.75
C GLU A 112 0.84 9.75 1.94
#